data_AF-A0A1V4HDC5-F1
#
_entry.id   AF-A0A1V4HDC5-F1
#
_cell.length_a   1.000
_cell.length_b   1.000
_cell.length_c   1.000
_cell.angle_alpha   90.00
_cell.angle_beta   90.00
_cell.angle_gamma   90.00
#
_symmetry.space_group_name_H-M   'P 1'
#
loop_
_entity.id
_entity.type
_entity.pdbx_description
1 polymer ?
#
loop_
_entity_poly.entity_id
_entity_poly.type
_entity_poly.pdbx_seq_one_letter_code
_entity_poly.pdbx_strand_id
1 'polypeptide(L)'
;MKKTVLVNISYYVEIDDSENELSQKIQRKLCENRTLESDDGNVFLKWNQSSFKVLNPQIMNCGRCSNCGCWTTDMEKHNAIFGLDKGAVHNNILLCDECLPPDHRWAF
;
A
#
# COMPACT_ATOMS: atom_id res chain seq x y z
N MET A 1 13.28 6.51 -29.83
CA MET A 1 13.94 5.66 -28.81
C MET A 1 12.88 5.11 -27.88
N LYS A 2 12.84 3.81 -27.57
CA LYS A 2 11.88 3.24 -26.61
C LYS A 2 12.48 3.32 -25.20
N LYS A 3 11.65 3.59 -24.19
CA LYS A 3 12.01 3.55 -22.77
C LYS A 3 11.16 2.49 -22.07
N THR A 4 11.72 1.83 -21.07
CA THR A 4 11.01 0.89 -20.20
C THR A 4 10.85 1.53 -18.83
N VAL A 5 9.64 1.47 -18.28
CA VAL A 5 9.32 2.02 -16.94
C VAL A 5 8.90 0.88 -16.04
N LEU A 6 9.54 0.74 -14.87
CA LEU A 6 9.07 -0.15 -13.81
C LEU A 6 8.05 0.60 -12.97
N VAL A 7 6.82 0.11 -12.96
CA VAL A 7 5.72 0.69 -12.17
C VAL A 7 5.45 -0.24 -10.99
N ASN A 8 5.58 0.26 -9.76
CA ASN A 8 5.19 -0.44 -8.55
C ASN A 8 3.88 0.15 -8.03
N ILE A 9 2.87 -0.68 -7.81
CA ILE A 9 1.54 -0.27 -7.34
C ILE A 9 1.15 -1.17 -6.17
N SER A 10 0.61 -0.57 -5.12
CA SER A 10 0.06 -1.26 -3.96
C SER A 10 -1.46 -1.09 -3.92
N TYR A 11 -2.17 -2.15 -3.55
CA TYR A 11 -3.62 -2.13 -3.34
C TYR A 11 -3.93 -2.67 -1.94
N TYR A 12 -4.96 -2.12 -1.32
CA TYR A 12 -5.53 -2.62 -0.06
C TYR A 12 -6.91 -3.19 -0.33
N VAL A 13 -7.17 -4.37 0.22
CA VAL A 13 -8.49 -4.99 0.20
C VAL A 13 -8.77 -5.53 1.59
N GLU A 14 -9.97 -5.25 2.08
CA GLU A 14 -10.49 -5.85 3.31
C GLU A 14 -11.21 -7.14 2.91
N ILE A 15 -10.84 -8.24 3.56
CA ILE A 15 -11.35 -9.58 3.30
C ILE A 15 -11.65 -10.20 4.66
N ASP A 16 -12.82 -10.81 4.81
CA ASP A 16 -13.16 -11.54 6.03
C ASP A 16 -12.40 -12.88 6.10
N ASP A 17 -12.10 -13.36 7.31
CA ASP A 17 -11.38 -14.64 7.50
C ASP A 17 -12.07 -15.84 6.85
N SER A 18 -13.39 -15.77 6.65
CA SER A 18 -14.17 -16.79 5.95
C SER A 18 -13.97 -16.81 4.42
N GLU A 19 -13.36 -15.78 3.84
CA GLU A 19 -13.28 -15.55 2.40
C GLU A 19 -11.91 -15.88 1.79
N ASN A 20 -11.29 -16.97 2.26
CA ASN A 20 -9.99 -17.43 1.74
C ASN A 20 -9.95 -17.56 0.21
N GLU A 21 -11.06 -17.93 -0.44
CA GLU A 21 -11.14 -18.00 -1.90
C GLU A 21 -11.03 -16.64 -2.60
N LEU A 22 -11.53 -15.56 -2.00
CA LEU A 22 -11.48 -14.21 -2.58
C LEU A 22 -10.03 -13.74 -2.67
N SER A 23 -9.25 -13.96 -1.62
CA SER A 23 -7.83 -13.64 -1.59
C SER A 23 -7.06 -14.30 -2.75
N GLN A 24 -7.31 -15.59 -3.00
CA GLN A 24 -6.67 -16.33 -4.08
C GLN A 24 -7.11 -15.85 -5.46
N LYS A 25 -8.40 -15.51 -5.63
CA LYS A 25 -8.94 -14.96 -6.88
C LYS A 25 -8.29 -13.61 -7.21
N ILE A 26 -8.13 -12.73 -6.23
CA ILE A 26 -7.44 -11.43 -6.38
C ILE A 26 -5.98 -11.65 -6.75
N GLN A 27 -5.27 -12.52 -6.03
CA GLN A 27 -3.87 -12.82 -6.31
C GLN A 27 -3.65 -13.27 -7.75
N ARG A 28 -4.45 -14.23 -8.23
CA ARG A 28 -4.37 -14.73 -9.61
C ARG A 28 -4.59 -13.60 -10.62
N LYS A 29 -5.65 -12.79 -10.45
CA LYS A 29 -5.96 -11.68 -11.35
C LYS A 29 -4.88 -10.60 -11.40
N LEU A 30 -4.17 -10.37 -10.29
CA LEU A 30 -3.09 -9.39 -10.24
C LEU A 30 -1.75 -9.93 -10.78
N CYS A 31 -1.58 -11.24 -10.89
CA CYS A 31 -0.37 -11.90 -11.36
C CYS A 31 -0.40 -12.27 -12.86
N GLU A 32 -1.06 -11.45 -13.68
CA GLU A 32 -1.20 -11.66 -15.12
C GLU A 32 -0.76 -10.39 -15.89
N ASN A 33 -0.30 -10.59 -17.14
CA ASN A 33 -0.12 -9.47 -18.07
C ASN A 33 -1.47 -8.79 -18.30
N ARG A 34 -1.47 -7.46 -18.45
CA ARG A 34 -2.70 -6.70 -18.66
C ARG A 34 -2.52 -5.62 -19.71
N THR A 35 -3.63 -5.23 -20.32
CA THR A 35 -3.68 -4.07 -21.20
C THR A 35 -4.46 -2.99 -20.47
N LEU A 36 -3.87 -1.80 -20.37
CA LEU A 36 -4.58 -0.61 -19.90
C LEU A 36 -5.10 0.15 -21.11
N GLU A 37 -6.39 0.44 -21.10
CA GLU A 37 -7.00 1.35 -22.06
C GLU A 37 -6.67 2.79 -21.65
N SER A 38 -6.30 3.61 -22.64
CA SER A 38 -6.03 5.04 -22.48
C SER A 38 -6.57 5.75 -23.73
N ASP A 39 -6.86 7.05 -23.60
CA ASP A 39 -7.34 7.87 -24.71
C ASP A 39 -6.36 7.87 -25.90
N ASP A 40 -5.06 7.73 -25.61
CA ASP A 40 -3.96 7.65 -26.59
C ASP A 40 -3.72 6.23 -27.14
N GLY A 41 -4.57 5.27 -26.77
CA GLY A 41 -4.48 3.87 -27.16
C GLY A 41 -4.04 2.92 -26.05
N ASN A 42 -4.04 1.64 -26.38
CA ASN A 42 -3.84 0.57 -25.41
C ASN A 42 -2.37 0.37 -25.05
N VAL A 43 -2.07 0.36 -23.75
CA VAL A 43 -0.73 0.11 -23.21
C VAL A 43 -0.64 -1.31 -22.67
N PHE A 44 0.25 -2.12 -23.25
CA PHE A 44 0.52 -3.47 -22.74
C PHE A 44 1.48 -3.43 -21.55
N LEU A 45 1.03 -3.92 -20.40
CA LEU A 45 1.82 -4.10 -19.19
C LEU A 45 2.18 -5.57 -19.02
N LYS A 46 3.47 -5.87 -19.16
CA LYS A 46 4.03 -7.17 -18.81
C LYS A 46 4.12 -7.27 -17.28
N TRP A 47 3.51 -8.29 -16.71
CA TRP A 47 3.67 -8.60 -15.30
C TRP A 47 5.11 -9.01 -14.99
N ASN A 48 5.65 -8.49 -13.88
CA ASN A 48 7.02 -8.76 -13.43
C ASN A 48 7.05 -9.45 -12.06
N GLN A 49 6.37 -8.87 -11.07
CA GLN A 49 6.28 -9.42 -9.72
C GLN A 49 5.05 -8.86 -9.00
N SER A 50 4.57 -9.59 -7.99
CA SER A 50 3.57 -9.14 -7.02
C SER A 50 3.95 -9.65 -5.63
N SER A 51 3.65 -8.88 -4.59
CA SER A 51 3.77 -9.31 -3.19
C SER A 51 2.41 -9.17 -2.49
N PHE A 52 2.10 -10.12 -1.63
CA PHE A 52 0.86 -10.12 -0.85
C PHE A 52 1.22 -10.27 0.62
N LYS A 53 0.62 -9.43 1.47
CA LYS A 53 0.89 -9.41 2.90
C LYS A 53 -0.38 -9.12 3.66
N VAL A 54 -0.73 -10.00 4.59
CA VAL A 54 -1.80 -9.75 5.55
C VAL A 54 -1.26 -8.82 6.63
N LEU A 55 -1.93 -7.69 6.84
CA LEU A 55 -1.54 -6.70 7.84
C LEU A 55 -2.18 -7.05 9.17
N ASN A 56 -1.36 -7.10 10.23
CA ASN A 56 -1.83 -7.32 11.60
C ASN A 56 -1.26 -6.23 12.54
N PRO A 57 -2.06 -5.20 12.88
CA PRO A 57 -1.64 -4.10 13.75
C PRO A 57 -1.17 -4.51 15.15
N GLN A 58 -1.56 -5.71 15.62
CA GLN A 58 -1.22 -6.17 16.98
C GLN A 58 0.25 -6.61 17.10
N ILE A 59 0.86 -7.03 15.99
CA ILE A 59 2.22 -7.61 16.00
C ILE A 59 3.15 -6.99 14.93
N MET A 60 2.61 -6.20 14.01
CA MET A 60 3.35 -5.55 12.93
C MET A 60 3.41 -4.05 13.13
N ASN A 61 4.44 -3.40 12.60
CA ASN A 61 4.52 -1.93 12.55
C ASN A 61 3.60 -1.37 11.46
N CYS A 62 2.30 -1.56 11.63
CA CYS A 62 1.26 -0.95 10.82
C CYS A 62 0.03 -0.62 11.66
N GLY A 63 -0.76 0.33 11.17
CA GLY A 63 -2.06 0.66 11.73
C GLY A 63 -2.82 1.59 10.79
N ARG A 64 -4.03 1.97 11.17
CA ARG A 64 -4.82 2.96 10.45
C ARG A 64 -4.50 4.35 10.98
N CYS A 65 -4.28 5.32 10.10
CA CYS A 65 -4.20 6.73 10.47
C CYS A 65 -5.49 7.12 11.20
N SER A 66 -5.36 7.75 12.37
CA SER A 66 -6.49 8.08 13.23
C SER A 66 -7.36 9.20 12.65
N ASN A 67 -6.85 9.96 11.67
CA ASN A 67 -7.57 11.05 11.02
C ASN A 67 -8.26 10.61 9.72
N CYS A 68 -7.52 10.01 8.78
CA CYS A 68 -8.04 9.66 7.45
C CYS A 68 -8.30 8.16 7.23
N GLY A 69 -7.85 7.30 8.14
CA GLY A 69 -8.02 5.85 8.01
C GLY A 69 -7.13 5.17 6.96
N CYS A 70 -6.15 5.85 6.36
CA CYS A 70 -5.19 5.17 5.48
C CYS A 70 -4.30 4.18 6.26
N TRP A 71 -3.72 3.20 5.59
CA TRP A 71 -2.77 2.27 6.22
C TRP A 71 -1.40 2.93 6.35
N THR A 72 -0.91 3.02 7.58
CA THR A 72 0.29 3.78 7.93
C THR A 72 1.30 2.92 8.67
N THR A 73 2.58 3.13 8.40
CA THR A 73 3.69 2.59 9.19
C THR A 73 4.32 3.70 10.03
N ASP A 74 4.67 3.39 11.27
CA ASP A 74 5.33 4.35 12.16
C ASP A 74 6.83 4.38 11.85
N MET A 75 7.28 5.48 11.24
CA MET A 75 8.66 5.71 10.83
C MET A 75 9.61 5.94 12.01
N GLU A 76 9.09 6.11 13.23
CA GLU A 76 9.91 6.21 14.44
C GLU A 76 10.28 4.85 15.02
N LYS A 77 9.60 3.78 14.59
CA LYS A 77 9.86 2.40 15.01
C LYS A 77 10.67 1.64 13.98
N HIS A 78 11.32 0.57 14.44
CA HIS A 78 11.97 -0.39 13.55
C HIS A 78 10.93 -1.15 12.70
N ASN A 79 11.41 -1.85 11.66
CA ASN A 79 10.60 -2.72 10.80
C ASN A 79 9.47 -2.00 10.06
N ALA A 80 9.72 -0.78 9.58
CA ALA A 80 8.79 -0.07 8.71
C ALA A 80 8.35 -0.94 7.52
N ILE A 81 7.06 -0.89 7.20
CA ILE A 81 6.49 -1.70 6.12
C ILE A 81 6.44 -0.88 4.85
N PHE A 82 7.37 -1.17 3.94
CA PHE A 82 7.40 -0.56 2.62
C PHE A 82 6.13 -0.86 1.83
N GLY A 83 5.54 0.19 1.27
CA GLY A 83 4.27 0.15 0.55
C GLY A 83 3.11 0.76 1.32
N LEU A 84 3.23 0.96 2.64
CA LEU A 84 2.28 1.74 3.46
C LEU A 84 2.62 3.24 3.41
N ASP A 85 1.64 4.07 3.75
CA ASP A 85 1.87 5.49 3.97
C ASP A 85 2.85 5.67 5.14
N LYS A 86 3.73 6.66 5.02
CA LYS A 86 4.63 7.02 6.12
C LYS A 86 3.82 7.73 7.19
N GLY A 87 4.30 7.68 8.41
CA GLY A 87 3.67 8.38 9.51
C GLY A 87 4.46 8.23 10.80
N ALA A 88 3.85 8.67 11.88
CA ALA A 88 4.42 8.59 13.22
C ALA A 88 3.29 8.60 14.25
N VAL A 89 3.61 8.13 15.46
CA VAL A 89 2.74 8.37 16.62
C VAL A 89 2.96 9.78 17.12
N HIS A 90 1.91 10.60 17.08
CA HIS A 90 1.89 11.96 17.62
C HIS A 90 0.75 12.06 18.64
N ASN A 91 1.02 12.54 19.85
CA ASN A 91 0.03 12.61 20.94
C ASN A 91 -0.72 11.28 21.18
N ASN A 92 0.02 10.16 21.20
CA ASN A 92 -0.50 8.79 21.39
C ASN A 92 -1.45 8.27 20.31
N ILE A 93 -1.57 8.94 19.17
CA ILE A 93 -2.33 8.46 18.01
C ILE A 93 -1.43 8.31 16.79
N LEU A 94 -1.68 7.29 15.96
CA LEU A 94 -0.96 7.10 14.71
C LEU A 94 -1.54 8.04 13.64
N LEU A 95 -0.69 8.84 13.00
CA LEU A 95 -1.04 9.72 11.90
C LEU A 95 -0.12 9.47 10.70
N CYS A 96 -0.68 9.53 9.49
CA CYS A 96 0.12 9.54 8.26
C CYS A 96 0.84 10.88 8.06
N ASP A 97 1.82 10.89 7.17
CA ASP A 97 2.61 12.05 6.77
C ASP A 97 1.78 13.27 6.35
N GLU A 98 0.67 13.07 5.66
CA GLU A 98 -0.25 14.19 5.31
C GLU A 98 -1.06 14.73 6.51
N CYS A 99 -1.28 13.92 7.55
CA CYS A 99 -2.08 14.29 8.72
C CYS A 99 -1.24 14.71 9.93
N LEU A 100 0.07 14.51 9.87
CA LEU A 100 1.00 14.97 10.90
C LEU A 100 1.07 16.50 10.92
N PRO A 101 1.39 17.11 12.07
CA PRO A 101 1.68 18.53 12.15
C PRO A 101 2.78 18.93 11.16
N PRO A 102 2.69 20.11 10.50
CA PRO A 102 3.67 20.53 9.49
C PRO A 102 5.12 20.66 10.00
N ASP A 103 5.30 20.83 11.30
CA ASP A 103 6.61 20.89 11.96
C ASP A 103 7.18 19.51 12.33
N HIS A 104 6.41 18.43 12.11
CA HIS A 104 6.86 17.08 12.36
C HIS A 104 7.84 16.61 11.27
N ARG A 105 8.96 16.00 11.65
CA ARG A 105 10.02 15.53 10.72
C ARG A 105 9.59 14.53 9.64
N TRP A 106 8.41 13.92 9.82
CA TRP A 106 7.83 12.92 8.92
C TRP A 106 6.56 13.41 8.23
N ALA A 107 6.20 14.69 8.37
CA ALA A 107 5.13 15.29 7.59
C ALA A 107 5.57 15.49 6.12
N PHE A 108 4.59 15.47 5.20
CA PHE A 108 4.79 15.76 3.78
C PHE A 108 4.75 17.26 3.48
#